data_AF-A0AAN6F622-F1
#
_entry.id   AF-A0AAN6F622-F1
#
_cell.length_a   1.000
_cell.length_b   1.000
_cell.length_c   1.000
_cell.angle_alpha   90.00
_cell.angle_beta   90.00
_cell.angle_gamma   90.00
#
_symmetry.space_group_name_H-M   'P 1'
#
loop_
_entity.id
_entity.type
_entity.pdbx_description
1 polymer ?
#
loop_
_entity_poly.entity_id
_entity_poly.type
_entity_poly.pdbx_seq_one_letter_code
_entity_poly.pdbx_strand_id
1 'polypeptide(L)'
;MGSLKTSRTITSRQRRELQSQLSPGYTSASEHFHMVELKGVLVALVTAWTDDQKSIDKQQLIFDAGNHGLVPVGTTGEFTAMTIAERKQLIELCVQNAAGRGPVVAGTGATSTQDAIELAEHAAKAGAAALMVVPPIYDPVNYEQCKELMSEIQ
;
A
#
# COMPACT_ATOMS: atom_id res chain seq x y z
N MET A 1 -6.74 -41.06 18.66
CA MET A 1 -7.52 -39.82 18.88
C MET A 1 -6.64 -38.84 19.64
N GLY A 2 -6.12 -37.81 18.95
CA GLY A 2 -5.21 -36.82 19.53
C GLY A 2 -5.09 -35.63 18.57
N SER A 3 -5.99 -34.67 18.73
CA SER A 3 -6.10 -33.46 17.90
C SER A 3 -4.94 -32.51 18.19
N LEU A 4 -4.13 -32.18 17.17
CA LEU A 4 -3.23 -31.02 17.21
C LEU A 4 -4.05 -29.75 17.04
N LYS A 5 -4.21 -29.00 18.13
CA LYS A 5 -4.68 -27.61 18.11
C LYS A 5 -3.52 -26.69 17.76
N THR A 6 -3.49 -26.18 16.53
CA THR A 6 -2.56 -25.11 16.12
C THR A 6 -3.07 -23.75 16.58
N SER A 7 -2.68 -23.35 17.79
CA SER A 7 -2.86 -21.98 18.27
C SER A 7 -1.83 -21.06 17.60
N ARG A 8 -2.27 -20.20 16.67
CA ARG A 8 -1.45 -19.23 15.94
C ARG A 8 -1.19 -17.98 16.78
N THR A 9 -0.35 -18.08 17.80
CA THR A 9 0.21 -16.88 18.45
C THR A 9 1.70 -17.08 18.67
N ILE A 10 2.49 -16.46 17.80
CA ILE A 10 3.96 -16.44 17.90
C ILE A 10 4.31 -15.69 19.18
N THR A 11 4.97 -16.39 20.10
CA THR A 11 5.42 -15.81 21.37
C THR A 11 6.55 -14.79 21.14
N SER A 12 6.77 -13.89 22.10
CA SER A 12 7.84 -12.88 22.04
C SER A 12 9.24 -13.49 21.89
N ARG A 13 9.43 -14.74 22.35
CA ARG A 13 10.66 -15.51 22.16
C ARG A 13 10.83 -16.02 20.73
N GLN A 14 9.77 -16.60 20.15
CA GLN A 14 9.78 -17.06 18.75
C GLN A 14 9.93 -15.89 17.76
N ARG A 15 9.40 -14.70 18.10
CA ARG A 15 9.61 -13.48 17.31
C ARG A 15 11.08 -13.05 17.26
N ARG A 16 11.80 -13.18 18.39
CA ARG A 16 13.25 -12.89 18.47
C ARG A 16 14.10 -13.91 17.71
N GLU A 17 13.72 -15.18 17.75
CA GLU A 17 14.38 -16.24 16.97
C GLU A 17 14.20 -16.04 15.46
N LEU A 18 12.99 -15.74 15.00
CA LEU A 18 12.72 -15.35 13.61
C LEU A 18 13.53 -14.12 13.19
N GLN A 19 13.62 -13.10 14.05
CA GLN A 19 14.45 -11.92 13.80
C GLN A 19 15.95 -12.25 13.69
N SER A 20 16.45 -13.24 14.45
CA SER A 20 17.85 -13.67 14.38
C SER A 20 18.17 -14.57 13.17
N GLN A 21 17.14 -15.16 12.54
CA GLN A 21 17.26 -16.00 11.35
C GLN A 21 17.12 -15.22 10.03
N LEU A 22 16.67 -13.97 10.10
CA LEU A 22 16.77 -13.04 8.97
C LEU A 22 18.27 -12.70 8.78
N SER A 23 18.80 -13.06 7.62
CA SER A 23 20.23 -12.97 7.29
C SER A 23 20.81 -11.55 7.51
N PRO A 24 22.11 -11.41 7.87
CA PRO A 24 22.77 -10.11 8.09
C PRO A 24 22.89 -9.18 6.87
N GLY A 25 22.33 -9.57 5.72
CA GLY A 25 22.56 -8.96 4.40
C GLY A 25 21.92 -7.59 4.17
N TYR A 26 21.14 -7.05 5.12
CA TYR A 26 20.51 -5.73 4.97
C TYR A 26 21.44 -4.54 5.31
N THR A 27 22.73 -4.78 5.57
CA THR A 27 23.63 -3.75 6.13
C THR A 27 24.74 -3.28 5.19
N SER A 28 24.72 -3.60 3.88
CA SER A 28 25.72 -3.00 2.97
C SER A 28 25.25 -2.88 1.51
N ALA A 29 24.52 -1.80 1.22
CA ALA A 29 24.66 -1.07 -0.02
C ALA A 29 24.29 0.38 0.29
N SER A 30 25.26 1.28 0.21
CA SER A 30 25.09 2.72 0.35
C SER A 30 24.40 3.28 -0.90
N GLU A 31 23.14 2.94 -1.08
CA GLU A 31 22.19 3.79 -1.79
C GLU A 31 21.42 4.53 -0.69
N HIS A 32 21.31 5.85 -0.79
CA HIS A 32 20.64 6.63 0.24
C HIS A 32 19.13 6.32 0.17
N PHE A 33 18.68 5.28 0.87
CA PHE A 33 17.27 5.02 1.08
C PHE A 33 16.69 6.20 1.86
N HIS A 34 15.91 7.03 1.16
CA HIS A 34 15.18 8.12 1.80
C HIS A 34 13.99 7.52 2.54
N MET A 35 14.23 7.15 3.81
CA MET A 35 13.19 6.63 4.68
C MET A 35 12.22 7.75 5.05
N VAL A 36 10.99 7.66 4.58
CA VAL A 36 9.89 8.56 4.98
C VAL A 36 9.40 8.18 6.37
N GLU A 37 9.26 9.15 7.26
CA GLU A 37 8.63 8.95 8.56
C GLU A 37 7.09 8.92 8.41
N LEU A 38 6.49 7.76 8.61
CA LEU A 38 5.03 7.59 8.63
C LEU A 38 4.51 7.71 10.07
N LYS A 39 3.90 8.85 10.41
CA LYS A 39 3.44 9.13 11.78
C LYS A 39 2.09 9.82 11.81
N GLY A 40 1.30 9.51 12.84
CA GLY A 40 -0.02 10.10 13.06
C GLY A 40 -1.14 9.27 12.44
N VAL A 41 -2.24 9.93 12.10
CA VAL A 41 -3.43 9.31 11.51
C VAL A 41 -3.31 9.35 9.99
N LEU A 42 -2.98 8.20 9.37
CA LEU A 42 -3.01 8.04 7.92
C LEU A 42 -4.38 7.48 7.53
N VAL A 43 -5.21 8.28 6.86
CA VAL A 43 -6.61 7.92 6.61
C VAL A 43 -6.77 7.09 5.34
N ALA A 44 -7.36 5.90 5.47
CA ALA A 44 -7.85 5.14 4.32
C ALA A 44 -9.05 5.89 3.72
N LEU A 45 -8.87 6.45 2.52
CA LEU A 45 -9.86 7.30 1.90
C LEU A 45 -10.92 6.48 1.16
N VAL A 46 -12.18 6.90 1.30
CA VAL A 46 -13.24 6.55 0.33
C VAL A 46 -13.03 7.35 -0.95
N THR A 47 -13.46 6.80 -2.09
CA THR A 47 -13.37 7.55 -3.34
C THR A 47 -14.55 8.52 -3.42
N ALA A 48 -14.25 9.82 -3.41
CA ALA A 48 -15.26 10.84 -3.59
C ALA A 48 -15.66 10.90 -5.07
N TRP A 49 -16.73 10.21 -5.45
CA TRP A 49 -17.30 10.28 -6.79
C TRP A 49 -18.22 11.49 -6.93
N THR A 50 -18.35 12.00 -8.17
CA THR A 50 -19.45 12.91 -8.52
C THR A 50 -20.80 12.22 -8.34
N ASP A 51 -21.88 12.99 -8.15
CA ASP A 51 -23.23 12.45 -7.94
C ASP A 51 -23.68 11.48 -9.05
N ASP A 52 -23.19 11.67 -10.28
CA ASP A 52 -23.45 10.80 -11.42
C ASP A 52 -22.52 9.58 -11.53
N GLN A 53 -21.58 9.45 -10.60
CA GLN A 53 -20.57 8.39 -10.48
C GLN A 53 -19.67 8.23 -11.72
N LYS A 54 -19.49 9.28 -12.52
CA LYS A 54 -18.66 9.22 -13.74
C LYS A 54 -17.24 9.73 -13.56
N SER A 55 -16.97 10.47 -12.50
CA SER A 55 -15.66 11.07 -12.27
C SER A 55 -15.38 11.26 -10.79
N ILE A 56 -14.10 11.37 -10.43
CA ILE A 56 -13.68 11.66 -9.06
C ILE A 56 -13.90 13.16 -8.79
N ASP A 57 -14.69 13.47 -7.78
CA ASP A 57 -14.89 14.83 -7.27
C ASP A 57 -13.69 15.25 -6.41
N LYS A 58 -12.72 15.90 -7.06
CA LYS A 58 -11.51 16.42 -6.41
C LYS A 58 -11.79 17.45 -5.31
N GLN A 59 -12.96 18.11 -5.29
CA GLN A 59 -13.28 19.12 -4.27
C GLN A 59 -13.63 18.47 -2.92
N GLN A 60 -14.03 17.20 -2.94
CA GLN A 60 -14.41 16.44 -1.75
C GLN A 60 -13.25 15.63 -1.15
N LEU A 61 -12.04 15.71 -1.71
CA LEU A 61 -10.84 15.12 -1.10
C LEU A 61 -10.38 15.99 0.07
N ILE A 62 -10.54 15.49 1.30
CA ILE A 62 -10.26 16.24 2.54
C ILE A 62 -8.98 15.73 3.21
N PHE A 63 -7.96 16.59 3.27
CA PHE A 63 -6.75 16.38 4.07
C PHE A 63 -6.86 16.97 5.49
N ASP A 64 -7.63 18.05 5.69
CA ASP A 64 -7.57 18.84 6.92
C ASP A 64 -8.58 18.43 8.02
N ALA A 65 -9.07 17.19 8.00
CA ALA A 65 -10.01 16.66 9.00
C ALA A 65 -9.32 16.15 10.29
N GLY A 66 -8.09 16.60 10.55
CA GLY A 66 -7.24 16.09 11.65
C GLY A 66 -6.43 14.83 11.28
N ASN A 67 -6.44 14.42 10.01
CA ASN A 67 -5.53 13.39 9.51
C ASN A 67 -4.15 13.99 9.18
N HIS A 68 -3.13 13.13 9.14
CA HIS A 68 -1.72 13.48 8.96
C HIS A 68 -1.17 12.98 7.62
N GLY A 69 -1.97 12.21 6.88
CA GLY A 69 -1.62 11.66 5.59
C GLY A 69 -2.76 10.84 5.01
N LEU A 70 -2.65 10.50 3.73
CA LEU A 70 -3.72 9.84 2.97
C LEU A 70 -3.29 8.45 2.54
N VAL A 71 -4.25 7.52 2.51
CA VAL A 71 -4.06 6.15 1.99
C VAL A 71 -5.17 5.87 0.96
N PRO A 72 -5.01 6.32 -0.31
CA PRO A 72 -5.98 6.08 -1.36
C PRO A 72 -5.86 4.67 -1.95
N VAL A 73 -6.86 4.25 -2.73
CA VAL A 73 -6.84 2.99 -3.52
C VAL A 73 -6.67 1.72 -2.66
N GLY A 74 -7.12 1.78 -1.40
CA GLY A 74 -7.37 0.57 -0.60
C GLY A 74 -8.75 -0.03 -0.90
N THR A 75 -9.14 -1.08 -0.19
CA THR A 75 -10.53 -1.60 -0.25
C THR A 75 -11.55 -0.52 0.11
N THR A 76 -11.22 0.34 1.08
CA THR A 76 -12.04 1.52 1.45
C THR A 76 -12.18 2.51 0.29
N GLY A 77 -11.15 2.64 -0.54
CA GLY A 77 -11.17 3.47 -1.76
C GLY A 77 -11.61 2.70 -3.00
N GLU A 78 -12.24 1.53 -2.82
CA GLU A 78 -12.97 0.81 -3.88
C GLU A 78 -12.10 0.35 -5.07
N PHE A 79 -10.82 0.07 -4.84
CA PHE A 79 -9.88 -0.26 -5.92
C PHE A 79 -10.32 -1.43 -6.83
N THR A 80 -11.13 -2.36 -6.32
CA THR A 80 -11.65 -3.52 -7.07
C THR A 80 -12.76 -3.15 -8.07
N ALA A 81 -13.41 -2.00 -7.88
CA ALA A 81 -14.46 -1.49 -8.75
C ALA A 81 -13.94 -0.45 -9.75
N MET A 82 -12.66 -0.06 -9.63
CA MET A 82 -12.04 0.99 -10.43
C MET A 82 -11.17 0.41 -11.54
N THR A 83 -11.15 1.09 -12.68
CA THR A 83 -10.15 0.87 -13.73
C THR A 83 -8.75 1.30 -13.26
N ILE A 84 -7.71 0.79 -13.91
CA ILE A 84 -6.32 1.21 -13.65
C ILE A 84 -6.16 2.72 -13.84
N ALA A 85 -6.81 3.31 -14.86
CA ALA A 85 -6.76 4.74 -15.11
C ALA A 85 -7.36 5.58 -13.97
N GLU A 86 -8.52 5.18 -13.45
CA GLU A 86 -9.16 5.88 -12.32
C GLU A 86 -8.32 5.77 -11.04
N ARG A 87 -7.69 4.61 -10.82
CA ARG A 87 -6.79 4.41 -9.67
C ARG A 87 -5.57 5.32 -9.73
N LYS A 88 -4.94 5.42 -10.91
CA LYS A 88 -3.84 6.35 -11.18
C LYS A 88 -4.27 7.80 -10.93
N GLN A 89 -5.41 8.20 -11.49
CA GLN A 89 -5.98 9.53 -11.29
C GLN A 89 -6.24 9.82 -9.81
N LEU A 90 -6.78 8.87 -9.04
CA LEU A 90 -7.02 9.07 -7.61
C LEU A 90 -5.72 9.29 -6.83
N ILE A 91 -4.65 8.55 -7.16
CA ILE A 91 -3.32 8.73 -6.56
C ILE A 91 -2.80 10.14 -6.85
N GLU A 92 -2.80 10.56 -8.11
CA GLU A 92 -2.36 11.90 -8.52
C GLU A 92 -3.14 13.00 -7.77
N LEU A 93 -4.46 12.89 -7.72
CA LEU A 93 -5.32 13.84 -7.02
C LEU A 93 -5.04 13.88 -5.52
N CYS A 94 -4.77 12.73 -4.89
CA CYS A 94 -4.43 12.69 -3.47
C CYS A 94 -3.06 13.30 -3.19
N VAL A 95 -2.06 13.07 -4.04
CA VAL A 95 -0.74 13.71 -3.89
C VAL A 95 -0.85 15.22 -4.08
N GLN A 96 -1.59 15.67 -5.10
CA GLN A 96 -1.86 17.09 -5.32
C GLN A 96 -2.63 17.71 -4.15
N ASN A 97 -3.65 17.03 -3.64
CA ASN A 97 -4.44 17.49 -2.50
C ASN A 97 -3.59 17.55 -1.23
N ALA A 98 -2.74 16.56 -0.95
CA ALA A 98 -1.82 16.60 0.19
C ALA A 98 -0.88 17.81 0.11
N ALA A 99 -0.44 18.21 -1.09
CA ALA A 99 0.36 19.41 -1.33
C ALA A 99 1.61 19.50 -0.40
N GLY A 100 2.23 18.36 -0.11
CA GLY A 100 3.40 18.26 0.77
C GLY A 100 3.11 18.37 2.28
N ARG A 101 1.85 18.49 2.70
CA ARG A 101 1.47 18.61 4.12
C ARG A 101 1.60 17.30 4.91
N GLY A 102 1.64 16.16 4.23
CA GLY A 102 1.92 14.86 4.81
C GLY A 102 2.00 13.76 3.74
N PRO A 103 2.35 12.52 4.14
CA PRO A 103 2.59 11.45 3.18
C PRO A 103 1.31 10.95 2.53
N VAL A 104 1.41 10.59 1.26
CA VAL A 104 0.44 9.75 0.58
C VAL A 104 1.02 8.34 0.49
N VAL A 105 0.32 7.36 1.07
CA VAL A 105 0.67 5.94 0.98
C VAL A 105 -0.26 5.29 -0.03
N ALA A 106 0.19 5.10 -1.26
CA ALA A 106 -0.68 4.69 -2.37
C ALA A 106 -0.97 3.19 -2.35
N GLY A 107 -2.25 2.80 -2.43
CA GLY A 107 -2.67 1.41 -2.63
C GLY A 107 -2.38 0.94 -4.07
N THR A 108 -1.57 -0.10 -4.21
CA THR A 108 -1.16 -0.63 -5.52
C THR A 108 -1.49 -2.11 -5.71
N GLY A 109 -2.25 -2.71 -4.78
CA GLY A 109 -2.73 -4.08 -4.93
C GLY A 109 -3.59 -4.26 -6.18
N ALA A 110 -3.40 -5.33 -6.94
CA ALA A 110 -4.15 -5.63 -8.15
C ALA A 110 -4.38 -7.13 -8.28
N THR A 111 -5.21 -7.55 -9.24
CA THR A 111 -5.45 -8.97 -9.50
C THR A 111 -4.34 -9.62 -10.34
N SER A 112 -3.45 -8.82 -10.91
CA SER A 112 -2.27 -9.30 -11.66
C SER A 112 -0.99 -8.63 -11.15
N THR A 113 0.13 -9.34 -11.26
CA THR A 113 1.47 -8.81 -10.93
C THR A 113 1.81 -7.60 -11.80
N GLN A 114 1.51 -7.67 -13.10
CA GLN A 114 1.79 -6.61 -14.05
C GLN A 114 1.08 -5.30 -13.67
N ASP A 115 -0.21 -5.36 -13.35
CA ASP A 115 -0.96 -4.17 -12.94
C ASP A 115 -0.43 -3.60 -11.62
N ALA A 116 -0.07 -4.47 -10.67
CA ALA A 116 0.48 -4.05 -9.38
C ALA A 116 1.80 -3.28 -9.56
N ILE A 117 2.69 -3.77 -10.44
CA ILE A 117 3.95 -3.10 -10.79
C ILE A 117 3.67 -1.79 -11.52
N GLU A 118 2.77 -1.78 -12.52
CA GLU A 118 2.41 -0.56 -13.26
C GLU A 118 1.88 0.54 -12.33
N LEU A 119 1.05 0.17 -11.36
CA LEU A 119 0.50 1.08 -10.36
C LEU A 119 1.56 1.54 -9.36
N ALA A 120 2.46 0.65 -8.93
CA ALA A 120 3.59 0.99 -8.08
C ALA A 120 4.51 2.02 -8.71
N GLU A 121 4.95 1.77 -9.95
CA GLU A 121 5.77 2.72 -10.70
C GLU A 121 5.07 4.06 -10.90
N HIS A 122 3.78 4.03 -11.25
CA HIS A 122 3.00 5.24 -11.43
C HIS A 122 2.89 6.03 -10.12
N ALA A 123 2.58 5.35 -9.01
CA ALA A 123 2.47 5.99 -7.71
C ALA A 123 3.78 6.67 -7.28
N ALA A 124 4.92 6.00 -7.49
CA ALA A 124 6.24 6.59 -7.25
C ALA A 124 6.46 7.84 -8.12
N LYS A 125 6.19 7.76 -9.42
CA LYS A 125 6.29 8.89 -10.36
C LYS A 125 5.37 10.06 -10.00
N ALA A 126 4.18 9.77 -9.49
CA ALA A 126 3.20 10.76 -9.05
C ALA A 126 3.61 11.48 -7.74
N GLY A 127 4.59 10.95 -6.99
CA GLY A 127 5.07 11.52 -5.74
C GLY A 127 4.46 10.90 -4.48
N ALA A 128 3.92 9.68 -4.56
CA ALA A 128 3.54 8.93 -3.36
C ALA A 128 4.79 8.70 -2.49
N ALA A 129 4.62 8.84 -1.18
CA ALA A 129 5.73 8.73 -0.23
C ALA A 129 6.04 7.27 0.16
N ALA A 130 5.04 6.39 0.03
CA ALA A 130 5.17 4.95 0.23
C ALA A 130 4.08 4.21 -0.55
N LEU A 131 4.25 2.90 -0.69
CA LEU A 131 3.27 2.01 -1.31
C LEU A 131 2.63 1.10 -0.25
N MET A 132 1.33 0.88 -0.38
CA MET A 132 0.60 -0.18 0.30
C MET A 132 0.29 -1.27 -0.73
N VAL A 133 1.10 -2.33 -0.71
CA VAL A 133 1.02 -3.43 -1.67
C VAL A 133 0.23 -4.59 -1.05
N VAL A 134 -0.78 -5.06 -1.77
CA VAL A 134 -1.46 -6.33 -1.47
C VAL A 134 -1.16 -7.29 -2.62
N PRO A 135 -0.64 -8.50 -2.34
CA PRO A 135 -0.46 -9.53 -3.38
C PRO A 135 -1.79 -9.84 -4.09
N PRO A 136 -1.77 -10.43 -5.30
CA PRO A 136 -2.97 -10.81 -6.03
C PRO A 136 -4.02 -11.48 -5.12
N ILE A 137 -5.19 -10.85 -5.03
CA ILE A 137 -6.19 -11.14 -3.98
C ILE A 137 -7.21 -12.20 -4.35
N TYR A 138 -7.27 -12.62 -5.62
CA TYR A 138 -8.28 -13.57 -6.10
C TYR A 138 -7.79 -15.01 -5.97
N ASP A 139 -6.55 -15.27 -6.39
CA ASP A 139 -5.92 -16.58 -6.26
C ASP A 139 -5.13 -16.70 -4.95
N PRO A 140 -5.06 -17.89 -4.34
CA PRO A 140 -4.20 -18.11 -3.19
C PRO A 140 -2.73 -17.90 -3.57
N VAL A 141 -2.14 -16.79 -3.11
CA VAL A 141 -0.71 -16.50 -3.27
C VAL A 141 0.06 -17.14 -2.13
N ASN A 142 1.06 -17.97 -2.46
CA ASN A 142 1.94 -18.55 -1.46
C ASN A 142 3.07 -17.58 -1.07
N TYR A 143 3.85 -17.94 -0.04
CA TYR A 143 4.92 -17.09 0.48
C TYR A 143 6.02 -16.75 -0.55
N GLU A 144 6.41 -17.71 -1.40
CA GLU A 144 7.46 -17.47 -2.41
C GLU A 144 6.97 -16.55 -3.52
N GLN A 145 5.73 -16.72 -3.98
CA GLN A 145 5.11 -15.82 -4.96
C GLN A 145 4.94 -14.41 -4.41
N CYS A 146 4.60 -14.27 -3.12
CA CYS A 146 4.57 -12.98 -2.46
C CYS A 146 5.96 -12.32 -2.44
N LYS A 147 7.02 -13.08 -2.12
CA LYS A 147 8.39 -12.57 -2.13
C LYS A 147 8.83 -12.12 -3.52
N GLU A 148 8.51 -12.91 -4.55
CA GLU A 148 8.81 -12.59 -5.95
C GLU A 148 8.21 -11.24 -6.33
N LEU A 149 6.91 -11.05 -6.10
CA LEU A 149 6.25 -9.76 -6.34
C LEU A 149 6.90 -8.60 -5.59
N MET A 150 7.23 -8.77 -4.31
CA MET A 150 7.86 -7.71 -3.52
C MET A 150 9.28 -7.38 -4.02
N SER A 151 9.95 -8.31 -4.71
CA SER A 151 11.27 -8.06 -5.31
C SER A 151 11.20 -7.27 -6.62
N GLU A 152 10.05 -7.32 -7.30
CA GLU A 152 9.79 -6.59 -8.55
C GLU A 152 9.31 -5.16 -8.30
N ILE A 153 8.73 -4.87 -7.14
CA ILE A 153 8.31 -3.53 -6.73
C ILE A 153 9.47 -2.87 -5.97
N GLN A 154 10.15 -1.92 -6.62
CA GLN A 154 11.31 -1.18 -6.06
C GLN A 154 11.01 0.31 -5.89
#